data_AF-A0A7H1RXS9-F1
#
_entry.id   AF-A0A7H1RXS9-F1
#
_cell.length_a   1.000
_cell.length_b   1.000
_cell.length_c   1.000
_cell.angle_alpha   90.00
_cell.angle_beta   90.00
_cell.angle_gamma   90.00
#
_symmetry.space_group_name_H-M   'P 1'
#
loop_
_entity.id
_entity.type
_entity.pdbx_description
1 polymer ?
#
loop_
_entity_poly.entity_id
_entity_poly.type
_entity_poly.pdbx_seq_one_letter_code
_entity_poly.pdbx_strand_id
1 'polypeptide(L)'
;MDAEMLGSKNDKTYTRRISQVGNSLSVSIPKDLATMLNLNKGDEIEIYYDKERGEIVMKRANRIPKEVRPEVVMAMNRAISKYDEALRNLKYR
;
A
#
# COMPACT_ATOMS: atom_id res chain seq x y z
N MET A 1 -2.25 29.32 -24.66
CA MET A 1 -3.17 28.97 -23.58
C MET A 1 -2.72 27.63 -23.07
N ASP A 2 -1.78 27.76 -22.15
CA ASP A 2 -0.86 26.74 -21.69
C ASP A 2 -1.56 25.85 -20.66
N ALA A 3 -1.54 24.55 -20.92
CA ALA A 3 -1.81 23.53 -19.92
C ALA A 3 -0.58 22.63 -19.80
N GLU A 4 0.59 23.25 -19.62
CA GLU A 4 1.67 22.61 -18.88
C GLU A 4 1.29 22.59 -17.39
N MET A 5 1.91 21.66 -16.66
CA MET A 5 1.91 21.50 -15.19
C MET A 5 0.82 20.59 -14.64
N LEU A 6 1.08 19.28 -14.65
CA LEU A 6 1.04 18.44 -13.45
C LEU A 6 1.85 17.15 -13.72
N GLY A 7 3.15 17.30 -13.93
CA GLY A 7 4.08 16.19 -13.73
C GLY A 7 4.13 15.87 -12.24
N SER A 8 3.63 14.70 -11.82
CA SER A 8 3.89 14.20 -10.47
C SER A 8 5.31 13.66 -10.41
N LYS A 9 6.27 14.54 -10.10
CA LYS A 9 7.63 14.19 -9.70
C LYS A 9 7.58 13.22 -8.50
N ASN A 10 7.72 11.91 -8.72
CA ASN A 10 8.45 10.97 -7.83
C ASN A 10 8.49 9.49 -8.29
N ASP A 11 8.47 9.20 -9.59
CA ASP A 11 8.68 7.81 -10.03
C ASP A 11 10.15 7.42 -9.87
N LYS A 12 10.50 6.90 -8.69
CA LYS A 12 11.81 6.29 -8.43
C LYS A 12 11.79 4.84 -8.86
N THR A 13 12.55 4.54 -9.91
CA THR A 13 12.81 3.16 -10.35
C THR A 13 14.02 2.60 -9.64
N TYR A 14 13.91 1.36 -9.14
CA TYR A 14 15.02 0.64 -8.52
C TYR A 14 15.26 -0.68 -9.25
N THR A 15 16.51 -0.92 -9.64
CA THR A 15 16.94 -2.23 -10.12
C THR A 15 17.62 -2.99 -8.98
N ARG A 16 17.16 -4.21 -8.69
CA ARG A 16 17.70 -5.05 -7.63
C ARG A 16 18.01 -6.43 -8.17
N ARG A 17 19.11 -7.03 -7.69
CA ARG A 17 19.46 -8.40 -8.00
C ARG A 17 18.64 -9.36 -7.14
N ILE A 18 18.11 -10.41 -7.76
CA ILE A 18 17.48 -11.52 -7.05
C ILE A 18 18.54 -12.29 -6.26
N SER A 19 18.23 -12.64 -5.02
CA SER A 19 19.09 -13.44 -4.13
C SER A 19 18.33 -14.67 -3.62
N GLN A 20 19.03 -15.76 -3.34
CA GLN A 20 18.44 -16.96 -2.73
C GLN A 20 18.36 -16.82 -1.22
N VAL A 21 17.20 -17.11 -0.62
CA VAL A 21 17.00 -17.22 0.83
C VAL A 21 16.28 -18.54 1.12
N GLY A 22 17.01 -19.50 1.70
CA GLY A 22 16.53 -20.86 1.86
C GLY A 22 16.22 -21.51 0.50
N ASN A 23 14.99 -21.98 0.32
CA ASN A 23 14.52 -22.59 -0.93
C ASN A 23 13.82 -21.59 -1.87
N SER A 24 13.79 -20.30 -1.52
CA SER A 24 13.05 -19.28 -2.27
C SER A 24 13.98 -18.20 -2.81
N LEU A 25 13.52 -17.56 -3.90
CA LEU A 25 14.10 -16.32 -4.41
C LEU A 25 13.54 -15.14 -3.64
N SER A 26 14.38 -14.13 -3.43
CA SER A 26 14.05 -12.91 -2.71
C SER A 26 14.64 -11.68 -3.40
N VAL A 27 13.99 -10.54 -3.18
CA VAL A 27 14.49 -9.23 -3.57
C VAL A 27 14.38 -8.28 -2.39
N SER A 28 15.39 -7.45 -2.17
CA SER A 28 15.37 -6.47 -1.08
C SER A 28 14.56 -5.24 -1.47
N ILE A 29 13.66 -4.82 -0.58
CA ILE A 29 12.92 -3.57 -0.71
C ILE A 29 13.86 -2.42 -0.30
N PRO A 30 14.08 -1.41 -1.16
CA PRO A 30 14.85 -0.21 -0.80
C PRO A 30 14.31 0.45 0.48
N LYS A 31 15.22 0.93 1.35
CA LYS A 31 14.86 1.52 2.66
C LYS A 31 13.91 2.72 2.54
N ASP A 32 14.14 3.56 1.55
CA ASP A 32 13.30 4.72 1.27
C ASP A 32 11.91 4.30 0.79
N LEU A 33 11.81 3.28 -0.07
CA LEU A 33 10.51 2.71 -0.47
C LEU A 33 9.77 2.08 0.73
N ALA A 34 10.48 1.33 1.58
CA ALA A 34 9.90 0.79 2.80
C ALA A 34 9.39 1.90 3.74
N THR A 35 10.12 3.02 3.83
CA THR A 35 9.71 4.17 4.65
C THR A 35 8.48 4.88 4.04
N MET A 36 8.49 5.13 2.73
CA MET A 36 7.36 5.76 2.02
C MET A 36 6.08 4.93 2.12
N LEU A 37 6.20 3.60 2.09
CA LEU A 37 5.07 2.68 2.21
C LEU A 37 4.75 2.28 3.67
N ASN A 38 5.49 2.81 4.65
CA ASN A 38 5.40 2.46 6.07
C ASN A 38 5.44 0.94 6.31
N LEU A 39 6.39 0.26 5.67
CA LEU A 39 6.61 -1.18 5.79
C LEU A 39 7.56 -1.48 6.95
N ASN A 40 7.14 -2.38 7.84
CA ASN A 40 7.89 -2.79 9.01
C ASN A 40 8.24 -4.28 8.96
N LYS A 41 9.26 -4.69 9.73
CA LYS A 41 9.60 -6.10 9.90
C LYS A 41 8.41 -6.84 10.53
N GLY A 42 7.96 -7.90 9.88
CA GLY A 42 6.81 -8.69 10.32
C GLY A 42 5.50 -8.32 9.61
N ASP A 43 5.48 -7.25 8.81
CA ASP A 43 4.34 -6.95 7.94
C ASP A 43 4.12 -8.08 6.93
N GLU A 44 2.86 -8.41 6.70
CA GLU A 44 2.46 -9.37 5.68
C GLU A 44 2.23 -8.67 4.33
N ILE A 45 2.81 -9.23 3.27
CA ILE A 45 2.62 -8.80 1.88
C ILE A 45 1.95 -9.93 1.11
N GLU A 46 0.91 -9.59 0.37
CA GLU A 46 0.30 -10.45 -0.62
C GLU A 46 1.04 -10.30 -1.95
N ILE A 47 1.40 -11.43 -2.56
CA ILE A 47 2.11 -11.49 -3.84
C ILE A 47 1.26 -12.33 -4.78
N TYR A 48 0.90 -11.78 -5.93
CA TYR A 48 0.21 -12.52 -6.99
C TYR A 48 0.80 -12.19 -8.36
N TYR A 49 0.61 -13.13 -9.29
CA TYR A 49 1.01 -12.97 -10.68
C TYR A 49 -0.15 -12.41 -11.49
N ASP A 50 0.01 -11.19 -12.01
CA ASP A 50 -0.90 -10.61 -12.98
C ASP A 50 -0.61 -11.21 -14.35
N LYS A 51 -1.49 -12.11 -14.79
CA LYS A 51 -1.33 -12.84 -16.06
C LYS A 51 -1.48 -11.94 -17.28
N GLU A 52 -2.27 -10.87 -17.19
CA GLU A 52 -2.52 -9.98 -18.33
C GLU A 52 -1.30 -9.12 -18.63
N ARG A 53 -0.65 -8.63 -17.58
CA ARG A 53 0.53 -7.77 -17.68
C ARG A 53 1.84 -8.55 -17.67
N GLY A 54 1.80 -9.82 -17.24
CA GLY A 54 3.00 -10.65 -17.08
C GLY A 54 3.89 -10.20 -15.91
N GLU A 55 3.30 -9.59 -14.88
CA GLU A 55 4.02 -8.93 -13.79
C GLU A 55 3.72 -9.60 -12.43
N ILE A 56 4.68 -9.50 -11.50
CA ILE A 56 4.41 -9.79 -10.09
C ILE A 56 3.90 -8.51 -9.42
N VAL A 57 2.73 -8.58 -8.81
CA VAL A 57 2.15 -7.48 -8.04
C VAL A 57 2.26 -7.79 -6.55
N MET A 58 2.80 -6.82 -5.80
CA MET A 58 2.92 -6.89 -4.34
C MET A 58 2.02 -5.85 -3.70
N LYS A 59 1.19 -6.27 -2.75
CA LYS A 59 0.29 -5.38 -1.99
C LYS A 59 0.37 -5.70 -0.51
N ARG A 60 0.14 -4.69 0.35
CA ARG A 60 -0.02 -4.94 1.78
C ARG A 60 -1.17 -5.92 1.99
N ALA A 61 -0.95 -6.97 2.78
CA ALA A 61 -2.00 -7.90 3.11
C ALA A 61 -3.04 -7.19 4.00
N ASN A 62 -4.21 -6.90 3.44
CA ASN A 62 -5.35 -6.39 4.21
C ASN A 62 -6.25 -7.57 4.54
N ARG A 63 -5.90 -8.34 5.56
CA ARG A 63 -6.77 -9.40 6.06
C ARG A 63 -7.90 -8.75 6.86
N ILE A 64 -9.08 -8.65 6.24
CA ILE A 64 -10.31 -8.42 7.00
C ILE A 64 -10.55 -9.70 7.81
N PRO A 65 -10.73 -9.62 9.15
CA PRO A 65 -11.06 -10.79 9.95
C PRO A 65 -12.27 -11.53 9.35
N LYS A 66 -12.30 -12.87 9.39
CA LYS A 66 -13.34 -13.67 8.72
C LYS A 66 -14.74 -13.31 9.19
N GLU A 67 -14.85 -12.85 10.42
CA GLU A 67 -16.07 -12.46 11.12
C GLU A 67 -16.58 -11.08 10.68
N VAL A 68 -15.77 -10.30 9.97
CA VAL A 68 -16.09 -8.96 9.54
C VAL A 68 -16.50 -8.96 8.07
N ARG A 69 -17.79 -8.69 7.81
CA ARG A 69 -18.29 -8.52 6.45
C ARG A 69 -17.64 -7.29 5.78
N PRO A 70 -17.08 -7.40 4.56
CA PRO A 70 -16.44 -6.27 3.88
C PRO A 70 -17.33 -5.03 3.74
N GLU A 71 -18.63 -5.21 3.55
CA GLU A 71 -19.63 -4.14 3.47
C GLU A 71 -19.66 -3.27 4.74
N VAL A 72 -19.44 -3.88 5.91
CA VAL A 72 -19.43 -3.19 7.21
C VAL A 72 -18.20 -2.30 7.30
N VAL A 73 -17.03 -2.81 6.91
CA VAL A 73 -15.78 -2.02 6.85
C VAL A 73 -15.93 -0.85 5.89
N MET A 74 -16.52 -1.07 4.73
CA MET A 74 -16.77 -0.02 3.74
C MET A 74 -17.74 1.04 4.26
N ALA A 75 -18.83 0.64 4.93
CA ALA A 75 -19.77 1.58 5.55
C ALA A 75 -19.11 2.41 6.65
N MET A 76 -18.28 1.78 7.49
CA MET A 76 -17.52 2.45 8.54
C MET A 76 -16.53 3.45 7.96
N ASN A 77 -15.76 3.08 6.94
CA ASN A 77 -14.86 4.00 6.24
C ASN A 77 -15.61 5.21 5.67
N ARG A 78 -16.76 5.00 5.01
CA ARG A 78 -17.58 6.12 4.51
C ARG A 78 -18.03 7.06 5.64
N ALA A 79 -18.46 6.51 6.78
CA ALA A 79 -18.89 7.30 7.92
C ALA A 79 -17.71 8.11 8.52
N ILE A 80 -16.56 7.46 8.73
CA ILE A 80 -15.35 8.11 9.25
C ILE A 80 -14.89 9.22 8.29
N SER A 81 -14.81 8.95 6.99
CA SER A 81 -14.43 9.96 5.99
C SER A 81 -15.40 11.14 5.93
N LYS A 82 -16.71 10.88 6.08
CA LYS A 82 -17.73 11.94 6.09
C LYS A 82 -17.57 12.90 7.28
N TYR A 83 -17.11 12.39 8.43
CA TYR A 83 -17.00 13.18 9.66
C TYR A 83 -15.54 13.45 10.08
N ASP A 84 -14.55 13.23 9.21
CA ASP A 84 -13.12 13.35 9.54
C ASP A 84 -12.78 14.71 10.15
N GLU A 85 -13.30 15.80 9.57
CA GLU A 85 -13.09 17.16 10.09
C GLU A 85 -13.69 17.34 11.50
N ALA A 86 -14.92 16.88 11.73
CA ALA A 86 -15.58 16.95 13.04
C ALA A 86 -14.85 16.10 14.09
N LEU A 87 -14.41 14.90 13.70
CA LEU A 87 -13.64 14.00 14.55
C LEU A 87 -12.26 14.58 14.91
N ARG A 88 -11.58 15.24 13.97
CA ARG A 88 -10.31 15.92 14.22
C ARG A 88 -10.47 17.13 15.15
N ASN A 89 -11.54 17.90 14.98
CA ASN A 89 -11.81 19.07 15.83
C ASN A 89 -12.16 18.69 17.28
N LEU A 90 -12.59 17.46 17.53
CA LEU A 90 -12.82 16.93 18.88
C LEU A 90 -11.50 16.74 19.67
N LYS A 91 -10.37 16.55 18.98
CA LYS A 91 -9.04 16.37 19.60
C LYS A 91 -8.52 17.64 20.29
N TYR A 92 -9.00 18.82 19.88
CA TYR A 92 -8.55 20.13 20.37
C TYR A 92 -9.55 20.78 21.35
N ARG A 93 -10.44 19.98 21.94
CA ARG A 93 -11.34 20.40 23.01
C ARG A 93 -10.84 19.95 24.38
#